data_AF-A0A2D4SG43-F1
#
_entry.id   AF-A0A2D4SG43-F1
#
_cell.length_a   1.000
_cell.length_b   1.000
_cell.length_c   1.000
_cell.angle_alpha   90.00
_cell.angle_beta   90.00
_cell.angle_gamma   90.00
#
_symmetry.space_group_name_H-M   'P 1'
#
loop_
_entity.id
_entity.type
_entity.pdbx_description
1 polymer ?
#
loop_
_entity_poly.entity_id
_entity_poly.type
_entity_poly.pdbx_seq_one_letter_code
_entity_poly.pdbx_strand_id
1 'polypeptide(L)'
;MTACYRDGDFGKYFRENMAGLGLPVPATLFDNFNAAVANATLMANTLSTLGAGATVGEVIGATVALEKLGVVAGLGASYYLGAVVGSIAVASGRSLGCGRSLADVLIFLSQHQLAYSGVRTHLLQNPEILDPSRSGRFAYASKALSRHGAAA
;
A
#
# COMPACT_ATOMS: atom_id res chain seq x y z
N MET A 1 27.74 2.34 -7.86
CA MET A 1 26.31 2.29 -7.47
C MET A 1 25.73 1.01 -8.05
N THR A 2 25.84 -0.09 -7.31
CA THR A 2 25.41 -1.41 -7.78
C THR A 2 23.88 -1.48 -7.70
N ALA A 3 23.21 -1.72 -8.83
CA ALA A 3 21.76 -1.67 -8.96
C ALA A 3 21.08 -2.71 -8.04
N CYS A 4 20.54 -2.25 -6.91
CA CYS A 4 19.71 -3.04 -6.00
C CYS A 4 18.34 -3.40 -6.61
N TYR A 5 17.94 -2.69 -7.66
CA TYR A 5 16.68 -2.88 -8.37
C TYR A 5 16.92 -3.70 -9.62
N ARG A 6 16.32 -4.88 -9.72
CA ARG A 6 16.14 -5.58 -11.00
C ARG A 6 14.72 -5.36 -11.50
N ASP A 7 14.57 -5.18 -12.80
CA ASP A 7 13.26 -5.12 -13.42
C ASP A 7 12.43 -6.37 -13.04
N GLY A 8 11.23 -6.13 -12.51
CA GLY A 8 10.31 -7.18 -12.04
C GLY A 8 10.34 -7.47 -10.54
N ASP A 9 11.29 -6.94 -9.76
CA ASP A 9 11.34 -7.15 -8.30
C ASP A 9 10.10 -6.56 -7.60
N PHE A 10 9.60 -5.42 -8.08
CA PHE A 10 8.38 -4.80 -7.56
C PHE A 10 7.17 -5.72 -7.68
N GLY A 11 6.85 -6.15 -8.91
CA GLY A 11 5.71 -7.03 -9.14
C GLY A 11 5.84 -8.35 -8.38
N LYS A 12 7.06 -8.89 -8.25
CA LYS A 12 7.34 -10.07 -7.42
C LYS A 12 6.96 -9.83 -5.96
N TYR A 13 7.50 -8.81 -5.31
CA TYR A 13 7.24 -8.54 -3.89
C TYR A 13 5.79 -8.13 -3.62
N PHE A 14 5.15 -7.47 -4.58
CA PHE A 14 3.73 -7.15 -4.52
C PHE A 14 2.89 -8.44 -4.50
N ARG A 15 3.15 -9.35 -5.45
CA ARG A 15 2.46 -10.65 -5.53
C ARG A 15 2.71 -11.52 -4.31
N GLU A 16 3.95 -11.55 -3.79
CA GLU A 16 4.27 -12.27 -2.55
C GLU A 16 3.44 -11.77 -1.37
N ASN A 17 3.32 -10.45 -1.20
CA ASN A 17 2.55 -9.88 -0.10
C ASN A 17 1.05 -10.16 -0.24
N MET A 18 0.49 -9.98 -1.43
CA MET A 18 -0.93 -10.27 -1.70
C MET A 18 -1.27 -11.76 -1.56
N ALA A 19 -0.39 -12.65 -2.02
CA ALA A 19 -0.54 -14.10 -1.83
C ALA A 19 -0.51 -14.47 -0.34
N GLY A 20 0.35 -13.82 0.46
CA GLY A 20 0.36 -13.96 1.91
C GLY A 20 -0.94 -13.52 2.59
N LEU A 21 -1.73 -12.66 1.94
CA LEU A 21 -3.07 -12.24 2.38
C LEU A 21 -4.19 -13.12 1.80
N GLY A 22 -3.86 -14.14 1.00
CA GLY A 22 -4.84 -14.97 0.29
C GLY A 22 -5.60 -14.23 -0.80
N LEU A 23 -5.06 -13.09 -1.27
CA LEU A 23 -5.71 -12.23 -2.25
C LEU A 23 -5.17 -12.47 -3.65
N PRO A 24 -6.03 -12.66 -4.66
CA PRO A 24 -5.59 -12.82 -6.03
C PRO A 24 -5.05 -11.49 -6.56
N VAL A 25 -4.02 -11.58 -7.40
CA VAL A 25 -3.43 -10.43 -8.09
C VAL A 25 -3.57 -10.64 -9.60
N PRO A 26 -4.20 -9.70 -10.32
CA PRO A 26 -4.17 -9.66 -11.77
C PRO A 26 -2.74 -9.50 -12.27
N ALA A 27 -2.34 -10.34 -13.22
CA ALA A 27 -0.94 -10.46 -13.63
C ALA A 27 -0.29 -9.12 -14.00
N THR A 28 -1.02 -8.19 -14.64
CA THR A 28 -0.42 -6.98 -15.25
C THR A 28 -0.73 -5.66 -14.55
N LEU A 29 -1.72 -5.59 -13.67
CA LEU A 29 -2.18 -4.32 -13.09
C LEU A 29 -1.23 -3.76 -12.03
N PHE A 30 -0.39 -4.61 -11.44
CA PHE A 30 0.47 -4.26 -10.31
C PHE A 30 1.93 -4.68 -10.54
N ASP A 31 2.34 -4.82 -11.81
CA ASP A 31 3.69 -5.31 -12.19
C ASP A 31 4.81 -4.33 -11.86
N ASN A 32 4.51 -3.04 -11.92
CA ASN A 32 5.45 -1.98 -11.58
C ASN A 32 4.77 -0.93 -10.70
N PHE A 33 5.61 -0.13 -10.04
CA PHE A 33 5.18 0.85 -9.05
C PHE A 33 4.18 1.87 -9.62
N ASN A 34 4.47 2.44 -10.79
CA ASN A 34 3.63 3.47 -11.40
C ASN A 34 2.24 2.92 -11.76
N ALA A 35 2.19 1.74 -12.37
CA ALA A 35 0.93 1.07 -12.69
C ALA A 35 0.13 0.73 -11.43
N ALA A 36 0.80 0.22 -10.39
CA ALA A 36 0.14 -0.13 -9.14
C ALA A 36 -0.46 1.10 -8.42
N VAL A 37 0.28 2.21 -8.36
CA VAL A 37 -0.19 3.47 -7.76
C VAL A 37 -1.33 4.10 -8.56
N ALA A 38 -1.23 4.09 -9.90
CA ALA A 38 -2.29 4.60 -10.77
C ALA A 38 -3.59 3.80 -10.57
N ASN A 39 -3.50 2.47 -10.56
CA ASN A 39 -4.65 1.60 -10.35
C ASN A 39 -5.23 1.72 -8.94
N ALA A 40 -4.39 1.84 -7.90
CA ALA A 40 -4.86 2.07 -6.54
C ALA A 40 -5.60 3.41 -6.40
N THR A 41 -5.12 4.47 -7.06
CA THR A 41 -5.78 5.78 -7.09
C THR A 41 -7.14 5.70 -7.78
N LEU A 42 -7.22 4.99 -8.92
CA LEU A 42 -8.50 4.77 -9.61
C LEU A 42 -9.49 4.03 -8.70
N MET A 43 -9.06 2.93 -8.09
CA MET A 43 -9.90 2.18 -7.15
C MET A 43 -10.37 3.03 -5.97
N ALA A 44 -9.51 3.90 -5.41
CA ALA A 44 -9.86 4.80 -4.33
C ALA A 44 -10.92 5.83 -4.74
N ASN A 45 -10.78 6.42 -5.93
CA ASN A 45 -11.75 7.37 -6.47
C ASN A 45 -13.09 6.70 -6.77
N THR A 46 -13.08 5.49 -7.31
CA THR A 46 -14.33 4.76 -7.57
C THR A 46 -15.00 4.32 -6.26
N LEU A 47 -14.22 3.90 -5.26
CA LEU A 47 -14.75 3.57 -3.95
C LEU A 47 -15.35 4.78 -3.23
N SER A 48 -14.77 5.98 -3.40
CA SER A 48 -15.36 7.20 -2.84
C SER A 48 -16.70 7.56 -3.49
N THR A 49 -16.91 7.16 -4.75
CA THR A 49 -18.21 7.32 -5.43
C THR A 49 -19.24 6.24 -5.09
N LEU A 50 -18.82 4.99 -4.90
CA LEU A 50 -19.72 3.85 -4.64
C LEU A 50 -20.02 3.64 -3.14
N GLY A 51 -19.18 4.17 -2.26
CA GLY A 51 -19.28 4.01 -0.81
C GLY A 51 -18.50 2.81 -0.27
N ALA A 52 -18.16 2.84 1.03
CA ALA A 52 -17.26 1.87 1.67
C ALA A 52 -17.77 0.41 1.69
N GLY A 53 -19.07 0.21 1.46
CA GLY A 53 -19.71 -1.10 1.36
C GLY A 53 -19.66 -1.71 -0.05
N ALA A 54 -19.12 -0.99 -1.03
CA ALA A 54 -18.99 -1.51 -2.38
C ALA A 54 -18.10 -2.75 -2.43
N THR A 55 -18.46 -3.65 -3.31
CA THR A 55 -17.71 -4.84 -3.64
C THR A 55 -16.65 -4.54 -4.69
N VAL A 56 -15.61 -5.38 -4.75
CA VAL A 56 -14.61 -5.33 -5.82
C VAL A 56 -15.29 -5.46 -7.19
N GLY A 57 -16.37 -6.25 -7.30
CA GLY A 57 -17.16 -6.38 -8.52
C GLY A 57 -17.80 -5.06 -8.97
N GLU A 58 -18.34 -4.27 -8.04
CA GLU A 58 -18.92 -2.96 -8.33
C GLU A 58 -17.83 -1.93 -8.70
N VAL A 59 -16.69 -1.95 -8.02
CA VAL A 59 -15.55 -1.09 -8.37
C VAL A 59 -15.02 -1.41 -9.77
N ILE A 60 -14.90 -2.69 -10.14
CA ILE A 60 -14.50 -3.11 -11.49
C ILE A 60 -15.54 -2.70 -12.52
N GLY A 61 -16.82 -2.93 -12.25
CA GLY A 61 -17.91 -2.56 -13.17
C GLY A 61 -17.95 -1.05 -13.45
N ALA A 62 -17.56 -0.24 -12.47
CA ALA A 62 -17.45 1.21 -12.61
C ALA A 62 -16.10 1.69 -13.18
N THR A 63 -15.07 0.83 -13.26
CA THR A 63 -13.75 1.18 -13.81
C THR A 63 -13.43 0.36 -15.05
N VAL A 64 -13.56 0.99 -16.22
CA VAL A 64 -13.23 0.40 -17.54
C VAL A 64 -11.79 -0.14 -17.62
N ALA A 65 -10.89 0.28 -16.71
CA ALA A 65 -9.48 -0.16 -16.67
C ALA A 65 -9.23 -1.47 -15.90
N LEU A 66 -10.20 -2.00 -15.15
CA LEU A 66 -9.99 -3.14 -14.23
C LEU A 66 -10.58 -4.46 -14.72
N GLU A 67 -10.77 -4.63 -16.03
CA GLU A 67 -11.38 -5.79 -16.70
C GLU A 67 -10.81 -7.17 -16.31
N LYS A 68 -9.65 -7.21 -15.62
CA LYS A 68 -8.95 -8.44 -15.21
C LYS A 68 -9.07 -8.81 -13.73
N LEU A 69 -9.81 -8.05 -12.91
CA LEU A 69 -10.02 -8.34 -11.48
C LEU A 69 -11.23 -9.27 -11.20
N GLY A 70 -11.84 -9.85 -12.24
CA GLY A 70 -13.07 -10.66 -12.14
C GLY A 70 -13.03 -11.85 -11.18
N VAL A 71 -11.86 -12.20 -10.65
CA VAL A 71 -11.64 -13.32 -9.71
C VAL A 71 -12.15 -13.02 -8.29
N VAL A 72 -12.44 -11.76 -7.94
CA VAL A 72 -12.76 -11.36 -6.54
C VAL A 72 -14.00 -10.50 -6.38
N ALA A 73 -14.97 -10.60 -7.30
CA ALA A 73 -16.15 -9.75 -7.33
C ALA A 73 -16.93 -9.66 -5.99
N GLY A 74 -16.91 -10.70 -5.14
CA GLY A 74 -17.59 -10.72 -3.84
C GLY A 74 -16.79 -10.16 -2.64
N LEU A 75 -15.53 -9.74 -2.82
CA LEU A 75 -14.76 -9.13 -1.73
C LEU A 75 -15.17 -7.67 -1.52
N GLY A 76 -15.07 -7.19 -0.28
CA GLY A 76 -15.20 -5.76 0.01
C GLY A 76 -14.11 -4.95 -0.68
N ALA A 77 -14.48 -3.94 -1.46
CA ALA A 77 -13.54 -3.13 -2.21
C ALA A 77 -12.61 -2.31 -1.32
N SER A 78 -13.10 -1.85 -0.16
CA SER A 78 -12.30 -1.15 0.85
C SER A 78 -11.18 -2.04 1.41
N TYR A 79 -11.49 -3.31 1.70
CA TYR A 79 -10.52 -4.30 2.16
C TYR A 79 -9.46 -4.59 1.09
N TYR A 80 -9.90 -4.86 -0.14
CA TYR A 80 -8.98 -5.16 -1.23
C TYR A 80 -8.09 -3.96 -1.58
N LEU A 81 -8.65 -2.74 -1.63
CA LEU A 81 -7.89 -1.51 -1.85
C LEU A 81 -6.84 -1.28 -0.75
N GLY A 82 -7.20 -1.49 0.51
CA GLY A 82 -6.25 -1.42 1.62
C GLY A 82 -5.09 -2.40 1.48
N ALA A 83 -5.39 -3.65 1.07
CA ALA A 83 -4.38 -4.66 0.80
C ALA A 83 -3.46 -4.31 -0.38
N VAL A 84 -4.01 -3.73 -1.45
CA VAL A 84 -3.23 -3.21 -2.59
C VAL A 84 -2.27 -2.12 -2.13
N VAL A 85 -2.74 -1.10 -1.39
CA VAL A 85 -1.90 0.00 -0.91
C VAL A 85 -0.80 -0.50 0.03
N GLY A 86 -1.12 -1.39 0.98
CA GLY A 86 -0.13 -2.02 1.85
C GLY A 86 0.92 -2.83 1.06
N SER A 87 0.47 -3.56 0.03
CA SER A 87 1.36 -4.34 -0.84
C SER A 87 2.26 -3.45 -1.70
N ILE A 88 1.77 -2.29 -2.17
CA ILE A 88 2.61 -1.27 -2.83
C ILE A 88 3.71 -0.81 -1.87
N ALA A 89 3.38 -0.52 -0.62
CA ALA A 89 4.37 -0.06 0.37
C ALA A 89 5.45 -1.12 0.64
N VAL A 90 5.05 -2.38 0.85
CA VAL A 90 5.97 -3.51 1.06
C VAL A 90 6.82 -3.76 -0.18
N ALA A 91 6.20 -3.85 -1.35
CA ALA A 91 6.90 -4.09 -2.62
C ALA A 91 7.87 -2.96 -2.94
N SER A 92 7.43 -1.71 -2.76
CA SER A 92 8.29 -0.54 -2.89
C SER A 92 9.47 -0.73 -1.96
N GLY A 93 9.25 -0.86 -0.65
CA GLY A 93 10.25 -1.02 0.41
C GLY A 93 11.31 -2.10 0.14
N ARG A 94 10.90 -3.22 -0.44
CA ARG A 94 11.80 -4.32 -0.83
C ARG A 94 12.53 -4.07 -2.15
N SER A 95 11.92 -3.35 -3.10
CA SER A 95 12.45 -3.14 -4.47
C SER A 95 13.47 -2.01 -4.60
N LEU A 96 13.19 -0.80 -4.12
CA LEU A 96 14.16 0.32 -4.22
C LEU A 96 15.09 0.40 -3.01
N GLY A 97 15.05 -0.61 -2.12
CA GLY A 97 15.43 -0.39 -0.73
C GLY A 97 16.81 -0.82 -0.35
N CYS A 98 17.24 -2.03 -0.71
CA CYS A 98 18.35 -2.65 0.01
C CYS A 98 18.22 -2.50 1.58
N GLY A 99 17.01 -2.27 2.11
CA GLY A 99 16.73 -1.66 3.44
C GLY A 99 16.67 -0.12 3.44
N ARG A 100 15.48 0.50 3.33
CA ARG A 100 15.32 1.96 3.09
C ARG A 100 15.52 2.88 4.30
N SER A 101 16.19 3.99 4.05
CA SER A 101 16.41 5.08 5.01
C SER A 101 15.25 6.10 5.04
N LEU A 102 15.19 6.93 6.09
CA LEU A 102 14.22 8.02 6.29
C LEU A 102 14.09 8.98 5.08
N ALA A 103 15.15 9.15 4.29
CA ALA A 103 15.15 10.06 3.15
C ALA A 103 14.15 9.63 2.06
N ASP A 104 14.03 8.33 1.78
CA ASP A 104 13.14 7.82 0.73
C ASP A 104 11.67 8.02 1.09
N VAL A 105 11.33 7.85 2.37
CA VAL A 105 9.97 8.07 2.87
C VAL A 105 9.60 9.55 2.78
N LEU A 106 10.53 10.45 3.13
CA LEU A 106 10.29 11.89 3.04
C LEU A 106 10.18 12.38 1.58
N ILE A 107 10.99 11.82 0.67
CA ILE A 107 10.90 12.12 -0.77
C ILE A 107 9.56 11.64 -1.34
N PHE A 108 9.14 10.41 -1.02
CA PHE A 108 7.84 9.87 -1.44
C PHE A 108 6.68 10.75 -0.94
N LEU A 109 6.68 11.11 0.35
CA LEU A 109 5.65 11.98 0.92
C LEU A 109 5.63 13.35 0.24
N SER A 110 6.81 13.92 -0.06
CA SER A 110 6.93 15.20 -0.75
C SER A 110 6.43 15.15 -2.20
N GLN A 111 6.77 14.11 -2.94
CA GLN A 111 6.39 13.97 -4.36
C GLN A 111 4.89 13.75 -4.54
N HIS A 112 4.25 13.08 -3.57
CA HIS A 112 2.83 12.77 -3.62
C HIS A 112 1.95 13.74 -2.82
N GLN A 113 2.50 14.87 -2.36
CA GLN A 113 1.78 15.88 -1.57
C GLN A 113 1.16 15.30 -0.27
N LEU A 114 1.74 14.22 0.24
CA LEU A 114 1.35 13.55 1.49
C LEU A 114 2.17 14.05 2.69
N ALA A 115 3.14 14.93 2.45
CA ALA A 115 3.93 15.56 3.49
C ALA A 115 3.08 16.57 4.28
N TYR A 116 2.82 16.25 5.55
CA TYR A 116 2.21 17.17 6.51
C TYR A 116 3.28 17.76 7.45
N SER A 117 3.00 18.91 8.05
CA SER A 117 3.97 19.73 8.82
C SER A 117 4.58 19.05 10.07
N GLY A 118 4.17 17.84 10.41
CA GLY A 118 4.69 17.06 11.54
C GLY A 118 5.36 15.74 11.18
N VAL A 119 5.40 15.36 9.90
CA VAL A 119 5.76 13.99 9.50
C VAL A 119 7.19 13.62 9.86
N ARG A 120 8.12 14.57 9.72
CA ARG A 120 9.54 14.36 10.06
C ARG A 120 9.71 14.16 11.57
N THR A 121 9.07 14.98 12.39
CA THR A 121 9.10 14.87 13.85
C THR A 121 8.47 13.56 14.32
N HIS A 122 7.35 13.16 13.70
CA HIS A 122 6.64 11.92 14.02
C HIS A 122 7.46 10.67 13.71
N LEU A 123 8.16 10.65 12.56
CA LEU A 123 9.05 9.54 12.19
C LEU A 123 10.29 9.48 13.08
N LEU A 124 10.81 10.63 13.54
CA LEU A 124 11.92 10.68 14.50
C LEU A 124 11.50 10.19 15.90
N GLN A 125 10.26 10.46 16.31
CA GLN A 125 9.72 10.01 17.60
C GLN A 125 9.31 8.53 17.61
N ASN A 126 9.13 7.91 16.44
CA ASN A 126 8.71 6.52 16.30
C ASN A 126 9.64 5.77 15.32
N PRO A 127 10.93 5.59 15.67
CA PRO A 127 11.92 4.96 14.79
C PRO A 127 11.58 3.51 14.42
N GLU A 128 10.74 2.82 15.20
CA GLU A 128 10.21 1.49 14.91
C GLU A 128 9.39 1.40 13.63
N ILE A 129 8.91 2.53 13.09
CA ILE A 129 8.19 2.60 11.82
C ILE A 129 9.13 2.29 10.64
N LEU A 130 10.40 2.72 10.74
CA LEU A 130 11.36 2.66 9.63
C LEU A 130 12.37 1.52 9.77
N ASP A 131 12.74 1.14 10.99
CA ASP A 131 13.78 0.15 11.23
C ASP A 131 13.19 -1.28 11.38
N PRO A 132 13.48 -2.22 10.44
CA PRO A 132 13.06 -3.61 10.53
C PRO A 132 13.74 -4.43 11.61
N SER A 133 14.87 -3.96 12.12
CA SER A 133 15.68 -4.63 13.13
C SER A 133 15.12 -4.45 14.55
N ARG A 134 14.21 -3.48 14.76
CA ARG A 134 13.66 -3.17 16.08
C ARG A 134 12.38 -3.97 16.38
N SER A 135 12.42 -4.76 17.45
CA SER A 135 11.24 -5.39 18.04
C SER A 135 10.30 -4.31 18.59
N GLY A 136 9.07 -4.23 18.06
CA GLY A 136 8.12 -3.18 18.45
C GLY A 136 7.16 -2.70 17.35
N ARG A 137 7.29 -3.23 16.12
CA ARG A 137 6.38 -2.89 15.00
C ARG A 137 4.90 -3.14 15.31
N PHE A 138 4.62 -4.27 15.94
CA PHE A 138 3.27 -4.59 16.44
C PHE A 138 2.84 -3.66 17.57
N ALA A 139 3.78 -3.16 18.37
CA ALA A 139 3.50 -2.22 19.46
C ALA A 139 3.05 -0.84 18.91
N TYR A 140 3.61 -0.40 17.78
CA TYR A 140 3.15 0.81 17.11
C TYR A 140 1.73 0.66 16.56
N ALA A 141 1.44 -0.48 15.91
CA ALA A 141 0.09 -0.80 15.46
C ALA A 141 -0.91 -0.85 16.63
N SER A 142 -0.54 -1.47 17.76
CA SER A 142 -1.39 -1.47 18.95
C SER A 142 -1.55 -0.08 19.59
N LYS A 143 -0.51 0.78 19.56
CA LYS A 143 -0.61 2.18 20.02
C LYS A 143 -1.52 3.03 19.13
N ALA A 144 -1.51 2.78 17.83
CA ALA A 144 -2.42 3.44 16.88
C ALA A 144 -3.87 2.99 17.13
N LEU A 145 -4.09 1.69 17.34
CA LEU A 145 -5.39 1.12 17.68
C LEU A 145 -5.91 1.62 19.04
N SER A 146 -5.06 1.74 20.06
CA SER A 146 -5.46 2.24 21.38
C SER A 146 -5.84 3.73 21.37
N ARG A 147 -5.29 4.53 20.44
CA ARG A 147 -5.67 5.94 20.29
C ARG A 147 -7.03 6.14 19.60
N HIS A 148 -7.52 5.16 18.84
CA HIS A 148 -8.88 5.18 18.28
C HIS A 148 -9.94 4.62 19.23
N GLY A 149 -9.54 4.01 20.36
CA GLY A 149 -10.46 3.54 21.41
C GLY A 149 -10.74 4.55 22.53
N ALA A 150 -10.21 5.79 22.45
CA ALA A 150 -10.33 6.81 23.48
C ALA A 150 -11.09 8.06 22.99
N ALA A 151 -12.13 7.85 22.20
CA ALA A 151 -13.14 8.86 21.93
C ALA A 151 -14.52 8.19 22.07
N ALA A 152 -14.90 7.96 23.32
CA ALA A 152 -16.29 7.83 23.77
C ALA A 152 -16.56 8.98 24.73
#